data_AF-A0A917AVQ4-F1
#
_entry.id   AF-A0A917AVQ4-F1
#
_cell.length_a   1.000
_cell.length_b   1.000
_cell.length_c   1.000
_cell.angle_alpha   90.00
_cell.angle_beta   90.00
_cell.angle_gamma   90.00
#
_symmetry.space_group_name_H-M   'P 1'
#
loop_
_entity.id
_entity.type
_entity.pdbx_description
1 polymer ?
#
loop_
_entity_poly.entity_id
_entity_poly.type
_entity_poly.pdbx_seq_one_letter_code
_entity_poly.pdbx_strand_id
1 'polypeptide(L)'
;MSSEQLAIGDIVTGIYKTGKYIGEITNIRPAHYVVRVLSVLKHPTQGDLHNPKETEGVFFHERRALAFREQTNIPQTMVKRYEGDVIEYKESLRTALEKQADSLREDGSEWATKCLENLQTLATEYKL
;
A
#
# COMPACT_ATOMS: atom_id res chain seq x y z
N MET A 1 -24.82 -4.20 -9.56
CA MET A 1 -23.43 -4.68 -9.43
C MET A 1 -23.45 -5.83 -8.44
N SER A 2 -23.31 -7.06 -8.91
CA SER A 2 -23.21 -8.21 -8.00
C SER A 2 -21.90 -8.08 -7.24
N SER A 3 -21.94 -7.85 -5.93
CA SER A 3 -20.76 -7.98 -5.09
C SER A 3 -20.33 -9.44 -5.12
N GLU A 4 -19.23 -9.73 -5.80
CA GLU A 4 -18.62 -11.06 -5.80
C GLU A 4 -18.32 -11.44 -4.34
N GLN A 5 -18.88 -12.57 -3.90
CA GLN A 5 -18.74 -13.01 -2.52
C GLN A 5 -17.40 -13.73 -2.39
N LEU A 6 -16.45 -13.09 -1.70
CA LEU A 6 -15.10 -13.61 -1.49
C LEU A 6 -15.07 -14.49 -0.23
N ALA A 7 -14.28 -15.57 -0.29
CA ALA A 7 -14.16 -16.54 0.78
C ALA A 7 -12.80 -16.45 1.51
N ILE A 8 -12.71 -17.08 2.68
CA ILE A 8 -11.42 -17.29 3.35
C ILE A 8 -10.53 -18.16 2.44
N GLY A 9 -9.27 -17.78 2.27
CA GLY A 9 -8.33 -18.41 1.35
C GLY A 9 -8.25 -17.73 -0.03
N ASP A 10 -9.22 -16.88 -0.40
CA ASP A 10 -9.16 -16.17 -1.67
C ASP A 10 -7.97 -15.19 -1.70
N ILE A 11 -7.27 -15.18 -2.84
CA ILE A 11 -6.24 -14.18 -3.13
C ILE A 11 -6.92 -12.94 -3.71
N VAL A 12 -6.58 -11.80 -3.11
CA VAL A 12 -7.25 -10.52 -3.36
C VAL A 12 -6.25 -9.38 -3.44
N THR A 13 -6.65 -8.30 -4.10
CA THR A 13 -6.06 -6.99 -3.85
C THR A 13 -6.86 -6.23 -2.81
N GLY A 14 -6.18 -5.44 -1.98
CA GLY A 14 -6.79 -4.58 -0.97
C GLY A 14 -6.13 -3.20 -0.95
N ILE A 15 -6.93 -2.14 -0.81
CA ILE A 15 -6.43 -0.77 -0.62
C ILE A 15 -6.47 -0.42 0.87
N TYR A 16 -5.33 -0.02 1.43
CA TYR A 16 -5.20 0.40 2.82
C TYR A 16 -4.32 1.64 2.92
N LYS A 17 -4.87 2.74 3.44
CA LYS A 17 -4.17 4.03 3.63
C LYS A 17 -3.34 4.44 2.40
N THR A 18 -3.97 4.43 1.23
CA THR A 18 -3.39 4.72 -0.12
C THR A 18 -2.41 3.69 -0.70
N GLY A 19 -1.90 2.76 0.12
CA GLY A 19 -1.18 1.58 -0.36
C GLY A 19 -2.13 0.56 -0.99
N LYS A 20 -1.61 -0.26 -1.89
CA LYS A 20 -2.34 -1.37 -2.51
C LYS A 20 -1.52 -2.65 -2.37
N TYR A 21 -2.16 -3.70 -1.90
CA TYR A 21 -1.51 -4.95 -1.52
C TYR A 21 -2.20 -6.12 -2.20
N ILE A 22 -1.45 -7.18 -2.50
CA ILE A 22 -2.00 -8.51 -2.72
C ILE A 22 -1.94 -9.26 -1.39
N GLY A 23 -3.01 -9.96 -1.05
CA GLY A 23 -3.09 -10.73 0.18
C GLY A 23 -4.10 -11.85 0.10
N GLU A 24 -4.17 -12.60 1.19
CA GLU A 24 -5.09 -13.73 1.38
C GLU A 24 -6.14 -13.35 2.43
N ILE A 25 -7.42 -13.61 2.15
CA ILE A 25 -8.47 -13.44 3.17
C ILE A 25 -8.31 -14.50 4.24
N THR A 26 -8.18 -14.07 5.49
CA THR A 26 -8.02 -14.95 6.66
C THR A 26 -9.24 -14.94 7.58
N ASN A 27 -10.09 -13.93 7.49
CA ASN A 27 -11.33 -13.84 8.25
C ASN A 27 -12.32 -12.87 7.55
N ILE A 28 -13.61 -13.08 7.76
CA ILE A 28 -14.70 -12.26 7.21
C ILE A 28 -15.45 -11.61 8.37
N ARG A 29 -15.61 -10.29 8.31
CA ARG A 29 -16.36 -9.48 9.28
C ARG A 29 -17.51 -8.77 8.55
N PRO A 30 -18.54 -8.26 9.27
CA PRO A 30 -19.72 -7.68 8.62
C PRO A 30 -19.45 -6.61 7.54
N ALA A 31 -18.41 -5.78 7.72
CA ALA A 31 -18.05 -4.72 6.77
C ALA A 31 -16.61 -4.82 6.24
N HIS A 32 -15.84 -5.82 6.68
CA HIS A 32 -14.41 -5.91 6.38
C HIS A 32 -13.98 -7.35 6.08
N TYR A 33 -12.92 -7.48 5.30
CA TYR A 33 -12.11 -8.69 5.26
C TYR A 33 -10.85 -8.47 6.10
N VAL A 34 -10.42 -9.50 6.84
CA VAL A 34 -9.06 -9.53 7.40
C VAL A 34 -8.14 -10.10 6.35
N VAL A 35 -7.27 -9.27 5.81
CA VAL A 35 -6.36 -9.64 4.72
C VAL A 35 -4.95 -9.77 5.29
N ARG A 36 -4.32 -10.92 5.05
CA ARG A 36 -2.90 -11.18 5.31
C ARG A 36 -2.09 -10.76 4.10
N VAL A 37 -1.20 -9.78 4.27
CA VAL A 37 -0.41 -9.22 3.17
C VAL A 37 0.62 -10.24 2.67
N LEU A 38 0.69 -10.41 1.34
CA LEU A 38 1.64 -11.27 0.65
C LEU A 38 2.61 -10.48 -0.23
N SER A 39 2.13 -9.43 -0.90
CA SER A 39 2.90 -8.63 -1.87
C SER A 39 2.38 -7.19 -1.94
N VAL A 40 3.22 -6.25 -2.39
CA VAL A 40 2.93 -4.81 -2.46
C VAL A 40 2.80 -4.37 -3.92
N LEU A 41 1.62 -3.92 -4.32
CA LEU A 41 1.36 -3.38 -5.67
C LEU A 41 1.58 -1.87 -5.77
N LYS A 42 1.34 -1.15 -4.68
CA LYS A 42 1.55 0.30 -4.57
C LYS A 42 1.98 0.64 -3.15
N HIS A 43 3.14 1.27 -3.02
CA HIS A 43 3.61 1.81 -1.75
C HIS A 43 2.74 3.01 -1.32
N PRO A 44 2.43 3.18 -0.02
CA PRO A 44 1.59 4.27 0.43
C PRO A 44 2.18 5.65 0.11
N THR A 45 1.29 6.59 -0.19
CA THR A 45 1.62 8.01 -0.37
C THR A 45 2.20 8.57 0.93
N GLN A 46 3.30 9.33 0.83
CA GLN A 46 3.94 9.96 1.98
C GLN A 46 3.26 11.29 2.35
N GLY A 47 3.51 11.78 3.57
CA GLY A 47 2.93 13.03 4.07
C GLY A 47 1.56 12.84 4.72
N ASP A 48 0.75 13.88 4.75
CA ASP A 48 -0.58 13.86 5.36
C ASP A 48 -1.64 13.29 4.41
N LEU A 49 -2.43 12.31 4.89
CA LEU A 49 -3.53 11.73 4.12
C LEU A 49 -4.77 12.63 4.10
N HIS A 50 -4.91 13.51 5.08
CA HIS A 50 -6.02 14.44 5.17
C HIS A 50 -5.77 15.73 4.38
N ASN A 51 -4.50 16.05 4.13
CA ASN A 51 -4.05 17.19 3.34
C ASN A 51 -3.12 16.73 2.21
N PRO A 52 -3.66 16.12 1.13
CA PRO A 52 -2.86 15.57 0.05
C PRO A 52 -2.05 16.65 -0.65
N LYS A 53 -0.77 16.35 -0.92
CA LYS A 53 0.17 17.26 -1.61
C LYS A 53 0.52 18.56 -0.86
N GLU A 54 0.15 18.69 0.41
CA GLU A 54 0.50 19.85 1.24
C GLU A 54 1.85 19.65 1.96
N THR A 55 2.60 20.74 2.12
CA THR A 55 3.91 20.74 2.80
C THR A 55 4.02 21.78 3.91
N GLU A 56 3.15 22.78 3.93
CA GLU A 56 3.14 23.86 4.92
C GLU A 56 2.01 23.66 5.93
N GLY A 57 2.29 23.92 7.21
CA GLY A 57 1.27 23.82 8.27
C GLY A 57 0.75 22.40 8.56
N VAL A 58 1.36 21.37 7.96
CA VAL A 58 0.99 19.95 8.13
C VAL A 58 2.09 19.14 8.77
N PHE A 59 1.71 18.03 9.42
CA PHE A 59 2.66 17.02 9.87
C PHE A 59 2.99 16.07 8.71
N PHE A 60 4.19 16.21 8.17
CA PHE A 60 4.63 15.39 7.05
C PHE A 60 5.13 14.02 7.53
N HIS A 61 4.20 13.07 7.63
CA HIS A 61 4.50 11.72 8.14
C HIS A 61 5.21 10.83 7.11
N GLU A 62 6.20 10.07 7.57
CA GLU A 62 6.62 8.84 6.92
C GLU A 62 5.49 7.80 6.99
N ARG A 63 5.25 7.09 5.89
CA ARG A 63 4.23 6.05 5.83
C ARG A 63 4.82 4.77 5.29
N ARG A 64 4.88 3.76 6.15
CA ARG A 64 5.35 2.42 5.80
C ARG A 64 4.30 1.62 5.07
N ALA A 65 4.73 0.78 4.14
CA ALA A 65 3.93 -0.33 3.64
C ALA A 65 3.60 -1.31 4.78
N LEU A 66 2.46 -1.98 4.69
CA LEU A 66 2.14 -3.09 5.58
C LEU A 66 3.19 -4.20 5.43
N ALA A 67 3.62 -4.79 6.54
CA ALA A 67 4.67 -5.80 6.59
C ALA A 67 4.21 -7.14 5.98
N PHE A 68 5.18 -7.98 5.58
CA PHE A 68 4.88 -9.34 5.12
C PHE A 68 4.11 -10.12 6.20
N ARG A 69 2.98 -10.70 5.80
CA ARG A 69 2.03 -11.42 6.66
C ARG A 69 1.33 -10.58 7.74
N GLU A 70 1.50 -9.27 7.74
CA GLU A 70 0.67 -8.38 8.56
C GLU A 70 -0.80 -8.58 8.18
N GLN A 71 -1.67 -8.64 9.19
CA GLN A 71 -3.11 -8.78 9.00
C GLN A 71 -3.80 -7.46 9.30
N THR A 72 -4.62 -7.00 8.36
CA THR A 72 -5.35 -5.74 8.50
C THR A 72 -6.81 -5.89 8.08
N ASN A 73 -7.68 -5.10 8.69
CA ASN A 73 -9.07 -4.98 8.27
C ASN A 73 -9.16 -4.06 7.06
N ILE A 74 -9.63 -4.57 5.94
CA ILE A 74 -9.88 -3.79 4.73
C ILE A 74 -11.39 -3.78 4.46
N PRO A 75 -12.03 -2.60 4.27
CA PRO A 75 -13.44 -2.52 3.92
C PRO A 75 -13.73 -3.41 2.70
N GLN A 76 -14.82 -4.17 2.73
CA GLN A 76 -15.13 -5.11 1.64
C GLN A 76 -15.17 -4.43 0.26
N THR A 77 -15.58 -3.16 0.20
CA THR A 77 -15.61 -2.33 -1.03
C THR A 77 -14.24 -2.02 -1.62
N MET A 78 -13.17 -2.15 -0.83
CA MET A 78 -11.78 -1.91 -1.22
C MET A 78 -11.02 -3.22 -1.50
N VAL A 79 -11.71 -4.37 -1.45
CA VAL A 79 -11.15 -5.69 -1.73
C VAL A 79 -11.69 -6.19 -3.06
N LYS A 80 -10.80 -6.71 -3.91
CA LYS A 80 -11.15 -7.31 -5.21
C LYS A 80 -10.39 -8.60 -5.42
N ARG A 81 -11.03 -9.60 -6.03
CA ARG A 81 -10.36 -10.85 -6.43
C ARG A 81 -9.11 -10.56 -7.26
N TYR A 82 -8.07 -11.36 -7.06
CA TYR A 82 -6.82 -11.27 -7.79
C TYR A 82 -6.44 -12.64 -8.34
N GLU A 83 -6.27 -12.72 -9.66
CA GLU A 83 -5.96 -13.95 -10.40
C GLU A 83 -4.56 -13.92 -11.04
N GLY A 84 -3.78 -12.87 -10.76
CA GLY A 84 -2.41 -12.75 -11.27
C GLY A 84 -1.37 -13.43 -10.39
N ASP A 85 -0.12 -13.36 -10.81
CA ASP A 85 0.99 -13.94 -10.07
C ASP A 85 1.31 -13.14 -8.80
N VAL A 86 1.51 -13.86 -7.71
CA VAL A 86 1.98 -13.28 -6.45
C VAL A 86 3.50 -13.41 -6.39
N ILE A 87 4.20 -12.31 -6.69
CA ILE A 87 5.66 -12.26 -6.58
C ILE A 87 6.12 -12.09 -5.11
N GLU A 88 7.41 -12.28 -4.85
CA GLU A 88 7.99 -12.20 -3.52
C GLU A 88 7.81 -10.80 -2.90
N TYR A 89 7.59 -10.75 -1.58
CA TYR A 89 7.24 -9.52 -0.88
C TYR A 89 8.31 -8.44 -1.02
N LYS A 90 9.59 -8.73 -0.74
CA LYS A 90 10.66 -7.72 -0.84
C LYS A 90 10.87 -7.26 -2.28
N GLU A 91 10.79 -8.16 -3.25
CA GLU A 91 10.84 -7.81 -4.67
C GLU A 91 9.71 -6.83 -5.03
N SER A 92 8.47 -7.16 -4.68
CA SER A 92 7.32 -6.28 -4.93
C SER A 92 7.42 -4.94 -4.22
N LEU A 93 7.94 -4.93 -2.98
CA LEU A 93 8.12 -3.70 -2.20
C LEU A 93 9.16 -2.79 -2.85
N ARG A 94 10.28 -3.35 -3.33
CA ARG A 94 11.29 -2.62 -4.10
C ARG A 94 10.68 -1.99 -5.35
N THR A 95 10.01 -2.79 -6.18
CA THR A 95 9.37 -2.30 -7.40
C THR A 95 8.33 -1.22 -7.13
N ALA A 96 7.51 -1.38 -6.09
CA ALA A 96 6.48 -0.41 -5.74
C ALA A 96 7.08 0.92 -5.23
N LEU A 97 8.18 0.85 -4.49
CA LEU A 97 8.90 2.03 -3.99
C LEU A 97 9.61 2.77 -5.13
N GLU A 98 10.33 2.05 -5.99
CA GLU A 98 11.00 2.61 -7.17
C GLU A 98 10.01 3.30 -8.11
N LYS A 99 8.89 2.63 -8.43
CA LYS A 99 7.82 3.22 -9.25
C LYS A 99 7.25 4.50 -8.65
N GLN A 100 7.08 4.55 -7.33
CA GLN A 100 6.62 5.76 -6.64
C GLN A 100 7.69 6.86 -6.74
N ALA A 101 8.96 6.53 -6.49
CA ALA A 101 10.06 7.47 -6.59
C ALA A 101 10.19 8.07 -8.00
N ASP A 102 10.08 7.25 -9.05
CA ASP A 102 10.13 7.74 -10.44
C ASP A 102 9.02 8.75 -10.74
N SER A 103 7.78 8.45 -10.33
CA SER A 103 6.66 9.39 -10.50
C SER A 103 6.85 10.72 -9.74
N LEU A 104 7.56 10.69 -8.62
CA LEU A 104 7.84 11.90 -7.82
C LEU A 104 8.99 12.72 -8.41
N ARG A 105 9.99 12.07 -9.02
CA ARG A 105 11.07 12.76 -9.75
C ARG A 105 10.53 13.56 -10.94
N GLU A 106 9.47 13.06 -11.59
CA GLU A 106 8.78 13.77 -12.67
C GLU A 106 7.92 14.96 -12.18
N ASP A 107 7.36 14.89 -10.96
CA ASP A 107 6.50 15.96 -10.39
C ASP A 107 7.32 17.21 -10.01
N GLY A 108 8.49 17.04 -9.38
CA GLY A 108 9.43 18.13 -9.10
C GLY A 108 8.98 19.17 -8.07
N SER A 109 7.80 19.01 -7.45
CA SER A 109 7.32 19.90 -6.38
C SER A 109 8.09 19.72 -5.06
N GLU A 110 7.92 20.68 -4.14
CA GLU A 110 8.43 20.55 -2.76
C GLU A 110 7.84 19.32 -2.07
N TRP A 111 6.55 19.05 -2.28
CA TRP A 111 5.89 17.85 -1.78
C TRP A 111 6.56 16.58 -2.30
N ALA A 112 6.87 16.53 -3.59
CA ALA A 112 7.53 15.39 -4.20
C ALA A 112 8.95 15.20 -3.62
N THR A 113 9.66 16.29 -3.37
CA THR A 113 10.99 16.28 -2.75
C THR A 113 10.96 15.66 -1.35
N LYS A 114 10.05 16.14 -0.48
CA LYS A 114 9.85 15.57 0.88
C LYS A 114 9.40 14.10 0.83
N CYS A 115 8.57 13.73 -0.14
CA CYS A 115 8.23 12.32 -0.35
C CYS A 115 9.45 11.47 -0.68
N LEU A 116 10.32 11.94 -1.59
CA LEU A 116 11.53 11.21 -1.99
C LEU A 116 12.50 10.99 -0.83
N GLU A 117 12.67 12.00 0.04
CA GLU A 117 13.48 11.89 1.27
C GLU A 117 12.95 10.76 2.18
N ASN A 118 11.63 10.75 2.44
CA ASN A 118 11.00 9.70 3.23
C ASN A 118 11.16 8.31 2.57
N LEU A 119 10.98 8.21 1.25
CA LEU A 119 11.15 6.93 0.55
C LEU A 119 12.59 6.40 0.63
N GLN A 120 13.58 7.29 0.62
CA GLN A 120 14.99 6.89 0.74
C GLN A 120 15.32 6.36 2.15
N THR A 121 14.82 7.03 3.20
CA THR A 121 14.92 6.53 4.58
C THR A 121 14.25 5.16 4.69
N LEU A 122 13.02 5.04 4.21
CA LEU A 122 12.25 3.79 4.27
C LEU A 122 12.93 2.65 3.50
N ALA A 123 13.51 2.90 2.32
CA ALA A 123 14.24 1.88 1.57
C ALA A 123 15.40 1.29 2.39
N THR A 124 16.15 2.15 3.09
CA THR A 124 17.24 1.73 3.99
C THR A 124 16.72 0.87 5.13
N GLU A 125 15.62 1.28 5.77
CA GLU A 125 15.03 0.54 6.89
C GLU A 125 14.41 -0.80 6.47
N TYR A 126 13.84 -0.87 5.25
CA TYR A 126 13.38 -2.12 4.67
C TYR A 126 14.51 -3.05 4.25
N LYS A 127 15.76 -2.56 4.24
CA LYS A 127 16.95 -3.29 3.77
C LYS A 127 16.82 -3.67 2.29
N LEU A 128 16.40 -2.70 1.47
CA LEU A 128 16.29 -2.80 0.01
C LEU A 128 17.47 -2.15 -0.69
#